data_AF-A0A970B1B3-F1
#
_entry.id   AF-A0A970B1B3-F1
#
_cell.length_a   1.000
_cell.length_b   1.000
_cell.length_c   1.000
_cell.angle_alpha   90.00
_cell.angle_beta   90.00
_cell.angle_gamma   90.00
#
_symmetry.space_group_name_H-M   'P 1'
#
loop_
_entity.id
_entity.type
_entity.pdbx_description
1 polymer ?
#
loop_
_entity_poly.entity_id
_entity_poly.type
_entity_poly.pdbx_seq_one_letter_code
_entity_poly.pdbx_strand_id
1 'polypeptide(L)' 'PAGNRHERPRHGADAEPASRDDHQAGDAYVIRDSAGSRNGTFVNGRRLEGGIDVELRDGDEVRFGLVKTTFRWR' A
#
# COMPACT_ATOMS: atom_id res chain seq x y z
N PRO A 1 -58.20 20.03 0.91
CA PRO A 1 -57.79 19.69 2.30
C PRO A 1 -57.83 18.16 2.52
N ALA A 2 -56.65 17.54 2.53
CA ALA A 2 -56.49 16.09 2.66
C ALA A 2 -55.74 15.76 3.96
N GLY A 3 -56.34 14.88 4.77
CA GLY A 3 -55.72 13.71 5.42
C GLY A 3 -54.55 13.90 6.38
N ASN A 4 -54.79 13.58 7.66
CA ASN A 4 -53.83 13.49 8.76
C ASN A 4 -53.03 12.14 8.79
N ARG A 5 -51.77 12.25 9.24
CA ARG A 5 -50.96 11.34 10.12
C ARG A 5 -50.53 9.94 9.64
N HIS A 6 -49.53 9.41 10.37
CA HIS A 6 -48.80 8.12 10.27
C HIS A 6 -47.49 8.26 9.43
N GLU A 7 -46.24 8.03 9.86
CA GLU A 7 -45.63 7.24 10.95
C GLU A 7 -44.18 7.76 11.27
N ARG A 8 -43.69 7.57 12.50
CA ARG A 8 -42.24 7.59 12.85
C ARG A 8 -41.72 6.13 12.84
N PRO A 9 -40.42 5.81 13.03
CA PRO A 9 -39.15 6.34 12.49
C PRO A 9 -38.37 5.21 11.75
N ARG A 10 -37.26 5.52 11.04
CA ARG A 10 -36.23 4.51 10.74
C ARG A 10 -34.87 5.00 11.20
N HIS A 11 -34.37 4.35 12.24
CA HIS A 11 -32.97 4.23 12.62
C HIS A 11 -32.13 3.70 11.45
N GLY A 12 -30.85 4.07 11.41
CA GLY A 12 -29.82 3.48 10.56
C GLY A 12 -29.38 4.45 9.48
N ALA A 13 -28.15 4.92 9.39
CA ALA A 13 -26.92 4.45 10.01
C ALA A 13 -26.14 5.65 10.52
N ASP A 14 -25.76 5.61 11.79
CA ASP A 14 -24.50 6.20 12.20
C ASP A 14 -23.46 5.66 11.21
N ALA A 15 -22.91 6.54 10.38
CA ALA A 15 -21.77 6.18 9.56
C ALA A 15 -20.67 5.84 10.57
N GLU A 16 -20.44 4.54 10.78
CA GLU A 16 -19.30 4.05 11.52
C GLU A 16 -18.08 4.76 10.94
N PRO A 17 -17.29 5.49 11.75
CA PRO A 17 -16.03 6.00 11.26
C PRO A 17 -15.23 4.77 10.86
N ALA A 18 -14.97 4.64 9.56
CA ALA A 18 -14.16 3.58 8.99
C ALA A 18 -12.95 3.39 9.91
N SER A 19 -12.92 2.22 10.55
CA SER A 19 -11.90 1.81 11.51
C SER A 19 -10.55 2.14 10.90
N ARG A 20 -9.95 3.24 11.37
CA ARG A 20 -8.51 3.41 11.27
C ARG A 20 -7.97 2.45 12.30
N ASP A 21 -7.84 1.20 11.89
CA ASP A 21 -6.92 0.30 12.54
C ASP A 21 -5.57 1.01 12.46
N ASP A 22 -5.19 1.65 13.58
CA ASP A 22 -3.84 2.12 13.86
C ASP A 22 -2.98 0.85 13.95
N HIS A 23 -2.72 0.26 12.78
CA HIS A 23 -1.62 -0.65 12.61
C HIS A 23 -0.38 0.19 12.77
N GLN A 24 0.24 0.07 13.94
CA GLN A 24 1.58 0.56 14.18
C GLN A 24 2.46 0.07 13.05
N ALA A 25 2.74 0.95 12.09
CA ALA A 25 3.62 0.66 10.98
C ALA A 25 5.00 0.46 11.61
N GLY A 26 5.43 -0.79 11.72
CA GLY A 26 6.84 -1.07 11.97
C GLY A 26 7.68 -0.42 10.87
N ASP A 27 8.97 -0.18 11.15
CA ASP A 27 9.87 0.38 10.15
C ASP A 27 9.84 -0.47 8.87
N ALA A 28 9.27 0.10 7.80
CA ALA A 28 9.18 -0.54 6.50
C ALA A 28 10.30 0.01 5.61
N TYR A 29 11.14 -0.88 5.09
CA TYR A 29 12.13 -0.52 4.08
C TYR A 29 11.47 -0.54 2.71
N VAL A 30 11.63 0.53 1.95
CA VAL A 30 11.08 0.65 0.60
C VAL A 30 12.18 0.90 -0.41
N ILE A 31 11.97 0.41 -1.63
CA ILE A 31 12.82 0.65 -2.78
C ILE A 31 12.00 1.27 -3.91
N ARG A 32 12.61 2.23 -4.61
CA ARG A 32 12.01 2.91 -5.76
C ARG A 32 13.02 2.97 -6.88
N ASP A 33 12.60 2.61 -8.09
CA ASP A 33 13.39 2.92 -9.28
C ASP A 33 13.08 4.36 -9.71
N SER A 34 14.11 5.19 -9.88
CA SER A 34 13.93 6.51 -10.50
C SER A 34 13.52 6.30 -11.95
N ALA A 35 12.43 6.95 -12.39
CA ALA A 35 11.99 6.92 -13.77
C ALA A 35 13.16 7.26 -14.71
N GLY A 36 13.52 6.33 -15.61
CA GLY A 36 14.64 6.49 -16.54
C GLY A 36 15.91 5.69 -16.21
N SER A 37 15.90 4.81 -15.20
CA SER A 37 17.03 3.88 -15.03
C SER A 37 17.15 2.98 -16.27
N ARG A 38 18.33 3.04 -16.91
CA ARG A 38 18.56 2.46 -18.24
C ARG A 38 18.44 0.94 -18.25
N ASN A 39 18.75 0.29 -17.12
CA ASN A 39 18.72 -1.16 -16.97
C ASN A 39 17.58 -1.66 -16.05
N GLY A 40 16.91 -0.77 -15.30
CA GLY A 40 15.85 -1.14 -14.36
C GLY A 40 16.36 -1.63 -13.00
N THR A 41 15.50 -1.48 -12.00
CA THR A 41 15.61 -2.17 -10.71
C THR A 41 14.61 -3.32 -10.66
N PHE A 42 14.97 -4.43 -10.02
CA PHE A 42 14.13 -5.62 -9.89
C PHE A 42 14.10 -6.12 -8.46
N VAL A 43 12.95 -6.60 -8.00
CA VAL A 43 12.77 -7.30 -6.72
C VAL A 43 12.19 -8.67 -7.01
N ASN A 44 12.85 -9.73 -6.56
CA ASN A 44 12.45 -11.13 -6.79
C ASN A 44 12.14 -11.42 -8.28
N GLY A 45 12.98 -10.90 -9.17
CA GLY A 45 12.84 -11.04 -10.62
C GLY A 45 11.82 -10.11 -11.29
N ARG A 46 11.00 -9.39 -10.54
CA ARG A 46 10.00 -8.44 -11.08
C ARG A 46 10.61 -7.06 -11.22
N ARG A 47 10.52 -6.46 -12.41
CA ARG A 47 11.01 -5.09 -12.65
C ARG A 47 10.11 -4.11 -11.92
N LEU A 48 10.72 -3.15 -11.22
CA LEU A 48 9.98 -2.06 -10.59
C LEU A 48 9.43 -1.12 -11.66
N GLU A 49 8.23 -0.61 -11.40
CA GLU A 49 7.68 0.52 -12.13
C GLU A 49 8.32 1.81 -11.61
N GLY A 50 8.72 2.68 -12.53
CA GLY A 50 9.43 3.91 -12.17
C GLY A 50 8.56 4.82 -11.34
N GLY A 51 9.11 5.31 -10.21
CA GLY A 51 8.40 6.23 -9.32
C GLY A 51 7.46 5.58 -8.31
N ILE A 52 7.29 4.25 -8.32
CA ILE A 52 6.46 3.51 -7.35
C ILE A 52 7.35 2.91 -6.26
N ASP A 53 6.94 3.09 -5.01
CA ASP A 53 7.57 2.42 -3.87
C ASP A 53 7.16 0.95 -3.80
N VAL A 54 8.14 0.08 -3.60
CA VAL A 54 7.94 -1.33 -3.31
C VAL A 54 8.56 -1.64 -1.95
N GLU A 55 7.78 -2.23 -1.06
CA GLU A 55 8.24 -2.69 0.25
C GLU A 55 9.22 -3.86 0.09
N LEU A 56 10.32 -3.83 0.85
CA LEU A 56 11.32 -4.88 0.93
C LEU A 56 11.18 -5.69 2.21
N ARG A 57 11.34 -7.01 2.07
CA ARG A 57 11.36 -7.97 3.17
C ARG A 57 12.75 -8.59 3.32
N ASP A 58 13.11 -9.00 4.54
CA ASP A 58 14.38 -9.71 4.78
C ASP A 58 14.52 -10.89 3.81
N GLY A 59 15.67 -10.97 3.15
CA GLY A 59 15.96 -12.02 2.19
C GLY A 59 15.49 -11.77 0.76
N ASP A 60 14.79 -10.67 0.48
CA ASP A 60 14.42 -10.32 -0.89
C ASP A 60 15.64 -10.18 -1.78
N GLU A 61 15.57 -10.76 -2.98
CA GLU A 61 16.59 -10.55 -4.00
C GLU A 61 16.34 -9.23 -4.70
N VAL A 62 17.31 -8.33 -4.63
CA VAL A 62 17.27 -7.04 -5.31
C VAL A 62 18.32 -7.01 -6.41
N ARG A 63 17.93 -6.60 -7.61
CA ARG A 63 18.86 -6.45 -8.74
C ARG A 63 18.80 -5.05 -9.32
N PHE A 64 19.93 -4.36 -9.31
CA PHE A 64 20.15 -3.05 -9.90
C PHE A 64 20.87 -3.23 -11.24
N GLY A 65 20.12 -3.26 -12.34
CA GLY A 65 20.65 -3.60 -13.65
C GLY A 65 21.32 -4.98 -13.66
N LEU A 66 22.66 -4.99 -13.68
CA LEU A 66 23.49 -6.20 -13.72
C LEU A 66 23.94 -6.69 -12.33
N VAL A 67 23.81 -5.85 -11.29
CA VAL A 67 24.26 -6.18 -9.93
C VAL A 67 23.10 -6.81 -9.16
N LYS A 68 23.28 -8.03 -8.66
CA LYS A 68 22.31 -8.74 -7.83
C LYS A 68 22.80 -8.81 -6.38
N THR A 69 21.90 -8.55 -5.44
CA THR A 69 22.15 -8.60 -3.99
C THR A 69 20.94 -9.17 -3.26
N THR A 70 21.10 -9.45 -1.97
CA THR A 70 20.02 -9.86 -1.06
C THR A 70 19.83 -8.78 -0.01
N PHE A 71 18.60 -8.31 0.16
CA PHE A 71 18.26 -7.35 1.20
C PHE A 71 18.29 -8.03 2.58
N ARG A 72 19.00 -7.42 3.53
CA ARG A 72 19.09 -7.86 4.93
C ARG A 72 18.96 -6.64 5.83
N TRP A 73 18.04 -6.68 6.79
CA TRP A 73 17.80 -5.56 7.72
C TRP A 73 18.14 -5.87 9.17
N ARG A 74 18.52 -7.12 9.45
CA ARG A 74 19.02 -7.55 10.75
C ARG A 74 20.45 -7.14 10.99
#